data_AF-A0A5B0FG16-F1
#
_entry.id   AF-A0A5B0FG16-F1
#
_cell.length_a   1.000
_cell.length_b   1.000
_cell.length_c   1.000
_cell.angle_alpha   90.00
_cell.angle_beta   90.00
_cell.angle_gamma   90.00
#
_symmetry.space_group_name_H-M   'P 1'
#
loop_
_entity.id
_entity.type
_entity.pdbx_description
1 polymer ?
#
loop_
_entity_poly.entity_id
_entity_poly.type
_entity_poly.pdbx_seq_one_letter_code
_entity_poly.pdbx_strand_id
1 'polypeptide(L)'
;MEHFKEYFTFLQKFDLRLSEIRDKRESGELGPVFKSGYDITHQTPHFSLQFAKHLQILKDLAVIDIIGADPGRRKAYLDQTKKLLFLFNRYWENYFRHYPANGENLQDNFLLVIEFPEIFYTDLLKPNKTEVIITPEFVEDLCDSIREREESLAGFIAEVTALEKTGDQNSEIEMATAHEPTPIRIRRYPVFIEGIADQFFKIFKEYFEEKEQQPLFSLLTNNVSPKKKLLFNSNGNQLADAFKQLIEANLIVSCSKAELESWIIAHFQYVSNAQAKPFTTGYLNGIISSDVKICKSPILTVNRKGSGEPALAVIGRNRKGSDSSV
;
A
#
# COMPACT_ATOMS: atom_id res chain seq x y z
N MET A 1 0.82 -26.03 17.75
CA MET A 1 1.52 -25.80 16.46
C MET A 1 0.62 -26.02 15.27
N GLU A 2 -0.47 -26.79 15.43
CA GLU A 2 -1.54 -26.96 14.45
C GLU A 2 -2.20 -25.61 14.11
N HIS A 3 -2.45 -24.78 15.12
CA HIS A 3 -3.18 -23.52 14.97
C HIS A 3 -2.39 -22.44 14.22
N PHE A 4 -1.06 -22.36 14.38
CA PHE A 4 -0.24 -21.48 13.54
C PHE A 4 -0.41 -21.81 12.05
N LYS A 5 -0.36 -23.10 11.70
CA LYS A 5 -0.53 -23.55 10.32
C LYS A 5 -1.95 -23.28 9.82
N GLU A 6 -2.97 -23.52 10.65
CA GLU A 6 -4.37 -23.22 10.32
C GLU A 6 -4.57 -21.73 10.05
N TYR A 7 -4.07 -20.87 10.94
CA TYR A 7 -4.12 -19.42 10.77
C TYR A 7 -3.43 -18.96 9.48
N PHE A 8 -2.21 -19.42 9.21
CA PHE A 8 -1.48 -19.07 8.00
C PHE A 8 -2.18 -19.56 6.73
N THR A 9 -2.70 -20.79 6.77
CA THR A 9 -3.46 -21.34 5.64
C THR A 9 -4.73 -20.51 5.40
N PHE A 10 -5.41 -20.09 6.45
CA PHE A 10 -6.61 -19.26 6.37
C PHE A 10 -6.33 -17.86 5.80
N LEU A 11 -5.19 -17.27 6.14
CA LEU A 11 -4.74 -16.00 5.55
C LEU A 11 -4.41 -16.13 4.06
N GLN A 12 -3.93 -17.29 3.62
CA GLN A 12 -3.51 -17.50 2.23
C GLN A 12 -4.61 -18.07 1.33
N LYS A 13 -5.63 -18.72 1.90
CA LYS A 13 -6.67 -19.40 1.13
C LYS A 13 -7.90 -18.53 0.95
N PHE A 14 -8.30 -18.36 -0.32
CA PHE A 14 -9.49 -17.66 -0.74
C PHE A 14 -10.49 -18.67 -1.33
N ASP A 15 -11.61 -18.86 -0.63
CA ASP A 15 -12.73 -19.70 -1.07
C ASP A 15 -13.58 -18.89 -2.05
N LEU A 16 -13.13 -18.82 -3.30
CA LEU A 16 -13.93 -18.17 -4.34
C LEU A 16 -15.15 -19.04 -4.63
N ARG A 17 -16.33 -18.44 -4.72
CA ARG A 17 -17.57 -19.11 -5.13
C ARG A 17 -18.04 -18.56 -6.47
N LEU A 18 -18.84 -19.36 -7.18
CA LEU A 18 -19.53 -18.90 -8.39
C LEU A 18 -20.97 -18.57 -8.04
N SER A 19 -21.40 -17.39 -8.45
CA SER A 19 -22.76 -16.91 -8.30
C SER A 19 -23.26 -16.38 -9.64
N GLU A 20 -24.57 -16.36 -9.83
CA GLU A 20 -25.18 -15.71 -11.00
C GLU A 20 -25.27 -14.20 -10.71
N ILE A 21 -24.55 -13.39 -11.51
CA ILE A 21 -24.40 -11.95 -11.31
C ILE A 21 -24.84 -11.22 -12.57
N ARG A 22 -25.50 -10.08 -12.39
CA ARG A 22 -25.88 -9.18 -13.48
C ARG A 22 -24.62 -8.53 -14.10
N ASP A 23 -24.39 -8.74 -15.39
CA ASP A 23 -23.32 -8.06 -16.12
C ASP A 23 -23.75 -6.62 -16.45
N LYS A 24 -23.24 -5.65 -15.69
CA LYS A 24 -23.56 -4.22 -15.87
C LYS A 24 -22.91 -3.61 -17.12
N ARG A 25 -21.97 -4.32 -17.77
CA ARG A 25 -21.31 -3.87 -19.01
C ARG A 25 -22.20 -4.07 -20.23
N GLU A 26 -23.17 -4.99 -20.14
CA GLU A 26 -24.12 -5.30 -21.21
C GLU A 26 -25.50 -4.75 -20.87
N SER A 27 -25.87 -3.63 -21.47
CA SER A 27 -27.25 -3.16 -21.51
C SER A 27 -27.97 -3.84 -22.67
N GLY A 28 -28.48 -5.05 -22.43
CA GLY A 28 -29.22 -5.79 -23.46
C GLY A 28 -30.53 -5.10 -23.83
N GLU A 29 -30.84 -5.01 -25.13
CA GLU A 29 -32.13 -4.54 -25.66
C GLU A 29 -33.34 -5.37 -25.13
N LEU A 30 -33.07 -6.59 -24.63
CA LEU A 30 -34.04 -7.57 -24.15
C LEU A 30 -34.10 -7.69 -22.60
N GLY A 31 -33.38 -6.82 -21.87
CA GLY A 31 -33.36 -6.83 -20.40
C GLY A 31 -31.96 -7.14 -19.82
N PRO A 32 -31.86 -7.26 -18.48
CA PRO A 32 -30.60 -7.50 -17.80
C PRO A 32 -29.97 -8.84 -18.17
N VAL A 33 -28.67 -8.84 -18.51
CA VAL A 33 -27.89 -10.05 -18.78
C VAL A 33 -27.28 -10.55 -17.48
N PHE A 34 -27.40 -11.86 -17.23
CA PHE A 34 -26.78 -12.53 -16.09
C PHE A 34 -25.71 -13.52 -16.58
N LYS A 35 -24.58 -13.56 -15.88
CA LYS A 35 -23.45 -14.46 -16.15
C LYS A 35 -22.91 -15.02 -14.84
N SER A 36 -22.13 -16.10 -14.91
CA SER A 36 -21.38 -16.56 -13.75
C SER A 36 -20.31 -15.53 -13.38
N GLY A 37 -20.27 -15.12 -12.12
CA GLY A 37 -19.23 -14.26 -11.56
C GLY A 37 -18.70 -14.82 -10.26
N TYR A 38 -17.52 -14.36 -9.83
CA TYR A 38 -16.99 -14.75 -8.53
C TYR A 38 -17.69 -14.01 -7.39
N ASP A 39 -17.87 -14.71 -6.28
CA ASP A 39 -18.37 -14.19 -5.03
C ASP A 39 -17.42 -14.57 -3.89
N ILE A 40 -17.18 -13.60 -3.01
CA ILE A 40 -16.40 -13.78 -1.78
C ILE A 40 -17.05 -13.10 -0.56
N THR A 41 -18.30 -12.65 -0.67
CA THR A 41 -19.01 -11.95 0.42
C THR A 41 -18.94 -12.69 1.77
N HIS A 42 -18.98 -14.03 1.76
CA HIS A 42 -18.85 -14.84 2.97
C HIS A 42 -17.47 -14.78 3.67
N GLN A 43 -16.43 -14.29 2.98
CA GLN A 43 -15.10 -14.01 3.54
C GLN A 43 -14.79 -12.51 3.60
N THR A 44 -15.79 -11.63 3.66
CA THR A 44 -15.57 -10.20 3.90
C THR A 44 -16.07 -9.79 5.29
N PRO A 45 -15.40 -8.84 5.96
CA PRO A 45 -15.81 -8.38 7.29
C PRO A 45 -17.18 -7.67 7.27
N HIS A 46 -17.54 -7.06 6.14
CA HIS A 46 -18.80 -6.33 5.98
C HIS A 46 -20.02 -7.25 5.92
N PHE A 47 -19.89 -8.40 5.26
CA PHE A 47 -21.01 -9.32 5.04
C PHE A 47 -20.98 -10.55 5.95
N SER A 48 -19.84 -10.85 6.59
CA SER A 48 -19.68 -12.05 7.42
C SER A 48 -19.00 -11.75 8.76
N LEU A 49 -19.80 -11.53 9.79
CA LEU A 49 -19.32 -11.47 11.18
C LEU A 49 -18.63 -12.78 11.62
N GLN A 50 -19.02 -13.91 11.05
CA GLN A 50 -18.39 -15.20 11.33
C GLN A 50 -16.96 -15.25 10.81
N PHE A 51 -16.71 -14.67 9.63
CA PHE A 51 -15.36 -14.59 9.06
C PHE A 51 -14.40 -13.83 9.98
N ALA A 52 -14.74 -12.60 10.37
CA ALA A 52 -13.88 -11.77 11.22
C ALA A 52 -13.63 -12.42 12.59
N LYS A 53 -14.68 -12.98 13.22
CA LYS A 53 -14.54 -13.70 14.49
C LYS A 53 -13.66 -14.93 14.36
N HIS A 54 -13.83 -15.71 13.31
CA HIS A 54 -13.03 -16.91 13.08
C HIS A 54 -11.55 -16.56 12.85
N LEU A 55 -11.28 -15.53 12.03
CA LEU A 55 -9.94 -15.00 11.82
C LEU A 55 -9.27 -14.56 13.13
N GLN A 56 -10.02 -13.85 13.98
CA GLN A 56 -9.54 -13.42 15.30
C GLN A 56 -9.23 -14.62 16.22
N ILE A 57 -10.10 -15.62 16.27
CA ILE A 57 -9.87 -16.85 17.05
C ILE A 57 -8.62 -17.58 16.57
N LEU A 58 -8.45 -17.75 15.26
CA LEU A 58 -7.28 -18.42 14.69
C LEU A 58 -6.00 -17.66 15.02
N LYS A 59 -6.02 -16.32 14.97
CA LYS A 59 -4.90 -15.47 15.37
C LYS A 59 -4.52 -15.73 16.83
N ASP A 60 -5.49 -15.69 17.74
CA ASP A 60 -5.24 -15.85 19.18
C ASP A 60 -4.67 -17.23 19.51
N LEU A 61 -5.18 -18.28 18.87
CA LEU A 61 -4.64 -19.64 19.00
C LEU A 61 -3.22 -19.76 18.43
N ALA A 62 -2.95 -19.11 17.29
CA ALA A 62 -1.61 -19.08 16.70
C ALA A 62 -0.60 -18.33 17.59
N VAL A 63 -1.02 -17.28 18.30
CA VAL A 63 -0.16 -16.55 19.25
C VAL A 63 0.22 -17.47 20.41
N ILE A 64 -0.73 -18.21 20.97
CA ILE A 64 -0.47 -19.21 22.03
C ILE A 64 0.55 -20.26 21.56
N ASP A 65 0.41 -20.75 20.33
CA ASP A 65 1.35 -21.69 19.72
C ASP A 65 2.79 -21.14 19.66
N ILE A 66 2.95 -19.85 19.32
CA ILE A 66 4.27 -19.21 19.25
C ILE A 66 4.86 -18.95 20.63
N ILE A 67 4.06 -18.53 21.61
CA ILE A 67 4.53 -18.29 22.98
C ILE A 67 5.18 -19.53 23.58
N GLY A 68 4.59 -20.70 23.34
CA GLY A 68 5.10 -21.98 23.82
C GLY A 68 6.30 -22.53 23.04
N ALA A 69 6.72 -21.88 21.95
CA ALA A 69 7.80 -22.37 21.09
C ALA A 69 9.19 -21.90 21.56
N ASP A 70 10.22 -22.72 21.30
CA ASP A 70 11.60 -22.34 21.56
C ASP A 70 12.05 -21.16 20.66
N PRO A 71 13.10 -20.40 21.05
CA PRO A 71 13.56 -19.22 20.31
C PRO A 71 13.88 -19.48 18.83
N GLY A 72 14.42 -20.66 18.48
CA GLY A 72 14.74 -21.00 17.10
C GLY A 72 13.48 -21.15 16.24
N ARG A 73 12.46 -21.83 16.78
CA ARG A 73 11.17 -21.99 16.11
C ARG A 73 10.39 -20.67 16.02
N ARG A 74 10.39 -19.85 17.08
CA ARG A 74 9.76 -18.51 17.06
C ARG A 74 10.32 -17.64 15.95
N LYS A 75 11.65 -17.61 15.81
CA LYS A 75 12.31 -16.89 14.70
C LYS A 75 11.88 -17.42 13.33
N ALA A 76 11.86 -18.74 13.15
CA ALA A 76 11.43 -19.34 11.89
C ALA A 76 9.97 -18.97 11.53
N TYR A 77 9.08 -18.91 12.52
CA TYR A 77 7.71 -18.45 12.31
C TYR A 77 7.62 -16.99 11.96
N LEU A 78 8.33 -16.10 12.67
CA LEU A 78 8.39 -14.69 12.30
C LEU A 78 8.92 -14.48 10.88
N ASP A 79 9.89 -15.28 10.44
CA ASP A 79 10.40 -15.21 9.07
C ASP A 79 9.37 -15.73 8.05
N GLN A 80 8.57 -16.75 8.37
CA GLN A 80 7.41 -17.14 7.55
C GLN A 80 6.36 -16.02 7.48
N THR A 81 6.12 -15.33 8.59
CA THR A 81 5.19 -14.19 8.65
C THR A 81 5.62 -13.06 7.72
N LYS A 82 6.92 -12.73 7.71
CA LYS A 82 7.48 -11.71 6.80
C LYS A 82 7.34 -12.11 5.33
N LYS A 83 7.52 -13.39 5.00
CA LYS A 83 7.30 -13.91 3.64
C LYS A 83 5.85 -13.75 3.21
N LEU A 84 4.91 -14.08 4.10
CA LEU A 84 3.49 -13.89 3.82
C LEU A 84 3.16 -12.40 3.63
N LEU A 85 3.68 -11.51 4.47
CA LEU A 85 3.52 -10.07 4.31
C LEU A 85 4.05 -9.59 2.95
N PHE A 86 5.18 -10.12 2.48
CA PHE A 86 5.69 -9.81 1.13
C PHE A 86 4.69 -10.20 0.02
N LEU A 87 4.01 -11.34 0.15
CA LEU A 87 2.97 -11.76 -0.80
C LEU A 87 1.77 -10.79 -0.81
N PHE A 88 1.32 -10.31 0.35
CA PHE A 88 0.29 -9.26 0.42
C PHE A 88 0.73 -7.97 -0.30
N ASN A 89 1.99 -7.55 -0.13
CA ASN A 89 2.51 -6.38 -0.86
C ASN A 89 2.53 -6.60 -2.37
N ARG A 90 2.99 -7.77 -2.83
CA ARG A 90 2.97 -8.14 -4.26
C ARG A 90 1.55 -8.09 -4.83
N TYR A 91 0.55 -8.53 -4.06
CA TYR A 91 -0.85 -8.43 -4.49
C TYR A 91 -1.24 -6.97 -4.74
N TRP A 92 -0.96 -6.07 -3.79
CA TRP A 92 -1.29 -4.66 -3.94
C TRP A 92 -0.56 -4.02 -5.11
N GLU A 93 0.75 -4.26 -5.24
CA GLU A 93 1.55 -3.77 -6.37
C GLU A 93 0.94 -4.18 -7.71
N ASN A 94 0.59 -5.45 -7.87
CA ASN A 94 -0.03 -5.97 -9.08
C ASN A 94 -1.45 -5.41 -9.29
N TYR A 95 -2.26 -5.38 -8.24
CA TYR A 95 -3.59 -4.81 -8.24
C TYR A 95 -3.56 -3.39 -8.79
N PHE A 96 -2.77 -2.49 -8.18
CA PHE A 96 -2.73 -1.09 -8.58
C PHE A 96 -2.07 -0.87 -9.95
N ARG A 97 -1.07 -1.68 -10.31
CA ARG A 97 -0.43 -1.64 -11.63
C ARG A 97 -1.42 -1.95 -12.77
N HIS A 98 -2.31 -2.91 -12.54
CA HIS A 98 -3.22 -3.42 -13.56
C HIS A 98 -4.67 -2.94 -13.40
N TYR A 99 -4.97 -2.21 -12.33
CA TYR A 99 -6.31 -1.67 -12.11
C TYR A 99 -6.69 -0.71 -13.25
N PRO A 100 -7.87 -0.86 -13.86
CA PRO A 100 -8.29 -0.05 -14.99
C PRO A 100 -8.32 1.44 -14.63
N ALA A 101 -7.94 2.29 -15.60
CA ALA A 101 -8.04 3.73 -15.44
C ALA A 101 -9.52 4.17 -15.42
N ASN A 102 -9.79 5.39 -14.94
CA ASN A 102 -11.16 5.92 -14.87
C ASN A 102 -11.91 5.77 -16.21
N GLY A 103 -13.00 5.01 -16.19
CA GLY A 103 -13.86 4.76 -17.35
C GLY A 103 -13.55 3.47 -18.14
N GLU A 104 -12.48 2.75 -17.82
CA GLU A 104 -12.20 1.43 -18.36
C GLU A 104 -12.91 0.33 -17.55
N ASN A 105 -13.35 -0.74 -18.23
CA ASN A 105 -13.97 -1.89 -17.58
C ASN A 105 -12.90 -2.86 -17.06
N LEU A 106 -13.18 -3.51 -15.93
CA LEU A 106 -12.41 -4.65 -15.45
C LEU A 106 -12.47 -5.80 -16.48
N GLN A 107 -11.31 -6.36 -16.76
CA GLN A 107 -11.15 -7.51 -17.64
C GLN A 107 -11.55 -8.81 -16.92
N ASP A 108 -12.17 -9.76 -17.62
CA ASP A 108 -12.59 -11.03 -17.02
C ASP A 108 -11.39 -11.90 -16.56
N ASN A 109 -10.19 -11.64 -17.09
CA ASN A 109 -8.96 -12.27 -16.66
C ASN A 109 -8.18 -11.49 -15.59
N PHE A 110 -8.77 -10.43 -14.98
CA PHE A 110 -8.06 -9.53 -14.07
C PHE A 110 -7.33 -10.25 -12.93
N LEU A 111 -7.93 -11.27 -12.31
CA LEU A 111 -7.30 -12.05 -11.25
C LEU A 111 -6.03 -12.79 -11.71
N LEU A 112 -5.97 -13.21 -12.98
CA LEU A 112 -4.76 -13.82 -13.55
C LEU A 112 -3.71 -12.74 -13.84
N VAL A 113 -4.13 -11.58 -14.34
CA VAL A 113 -3.24 -10.45 -14.65
C VAL A 113 -2.56 -9.93 -13.40
N ILE A 114 -3.25 -9.87 -12.26
CA ILE A 114 -2.65 -9.46 -10.98
C ILE A 114 -1.90 -10.60 -10.27
N GLU A 115 -1.73 -11.74 -10.94
CA GLU A 115 -1.04 -12.93 -10.42
C GLU A 115 -1.67 -13.49 -9.13
N PHE A 116 -2.97 -13.26 -8.92
CA PHE A 116 -3.69 -13.73 -7.73
C PHE A 116 -3.45 -15.21 -7.40
N PRO A 117 -3.54 -16.18 -8.36
CA PRO A 117 -3.31 -17.59 -8.05
C PRO A 117 -1.85 -17.95 -7.74
N GLU A 118 -0.90 -17.05 -8.02
CA GLU A 118 0.52 -17.23 -7.65
C GLU A 118 0.82 -16.69 -6.25
N ILE A 119 -0.04 -15.79 -5.76
CA ILE A 119 0.11 -15.12 -4.47
C ILE A 119 -0.72 -15.84 -3.40
N PHE A 120 -1.93 -16.26 -3.76
CA PHE A 120 -2.91 -16.86 -2.85
C PHE A 120 -3.42 -18.20 -3.36
N TYR A 121 -3.81 -19.07 -2.43
CA TYR A 121 -4.42 -20.36 -2.75
C TYR A 121 -5.90 -20.18 -3.09
N THR A 122 -6.31 -20.74 -4.23
CA THR A 122 -7.70 -20.73 -4.70
C THR A 122 -7.99 -22.01 -5.46
N ASP A 123 -9.21 -22.52 -5.29
CA ASP A 123 -9.64 -23.79 -5.87
C ASP A 123 -10.32 -23.60 -7.25
N LEU A 124 -10.64 -22.36 -7.65
CA LEU A 124 -11.44 -22.06 -8.85
C LEU A 124 -10.72 -21.35 -9.99
N LEU A 125 -9.62 -20.63 -9.73
CA LEU A 125 -8.86 -19.95 -10.79
C LEU A 125 -8.08 -20.97 -11.61
N LYS A 126 -8.68 -21.43 -12.72
CA LYS A 126 -7.98 -22.21 -13.73
C LYS A 126 -7.54 -21.29 -14.88
N PRO A 127 -6.25 -21.29 -15.27
CA PRO A 127 -5.87 -20.66 -16.52
C PRO A 127 -6.69 -21.30 -17.64
N ASN A 128 -7.42 -20.50 -18.42
CA ASN A 128 -8.29 -20.87 -19.56
C ASN A 128 -9.80 -21.03 -19.29
N LYS A 129 -10.33 -20.73 -18.08
CA LYS A 129 -11.79 -20.54 -17.91
C LYS A 129 -12.17 -19.08 -18.14
N THR A 130 -12.62 -18.75 -19.34
CA THR A 130 -12.95 -17.38 -19.78
C THR A 130 -14.43 -17.02 -19.67
N GLU A 131 -15.25 -17.85 -19.00
CA GLU A 131 -16.71 -17.67 -18.92
C GLU A 131 -17.17 -16.98 -17.62
N VAL A 132 -16.25 -16.70 -16.69
CA VAL A 132 -16.58 -16.08 -15.40
C VAL A 132 -16.20 -14.61 -15.44
N ILE A 133 -17.18 -13.74 -15.15
CA ILE A 133 -16.97 -12.29 -15.16
C ILE A 133 -16.33 -11.80 -13.86
N ILE A 134 -15.51 -10.76 -13.98
CA ILE A 134 -14.98 -10.00 -12.83
C ILE A 134 -15.74 -8.68 -12.72
N THR A 135 -16.47 -8.50 -11.61
CA THR A 135 -17.20 -7.26 -11.37
C THR A 135 -16.43 -6.34 -10.42
N PRO A 136 -16.66 -5.01 -10.50
CA PRO A 136 -16.10 -4.07 -9.53
C PRO A 136 -16.46 -4.42 -8.08
N GLU A 137 -17.69 -4.84 -7.83
CA GLU A 137 -18.16 -5.20 -6.49
C GLU A 137 -17.38 -6.38 -5.91
N PHE A 138 -17.15 -7.42 -6.72
CA PHE A 138 -16.33 -8.55 -6.30
C PHE A 138 -14.89 -8.12 -6.00
N VAL A 139 -14.32 -7.21 -6.80
CA VAL A 139 -12.97 -6.72 -6.59
C VAL A 139 -12.85 -5.87 -5.33
N GLU A 140 -13.87 -5.06 -5.01
CA GLU A 140 -13.97 -4.31 -3.75
C GLU A 140 -14.03 -5.27 -2.56
N ASP A 141 -14.94 -6.25 -2.61
CA ASP A 141 -15.07 -7.30 -1.60
C ASP A 141 -13.76 -8.06 -1.39
N LEU A 142 -13.07 -8.42 -2.48
CA LEU A 142 -11.77 -9.08 -2.43
C LEU A 142 -10.73 -8.19 -1.74
N CYS A 143 -10.70 -6.90 -2.07
CA CYS A 143 -9.78 -5.95 -1.43
C CYS A 143 -10.03 -5.85 0.08
N ASP A 144 -11.29 -5.78 0.51
CA ASP A 144 -11.63 -5.73 1.95
C ASP A 144 -11.27 -7.03 2.65
N SER A 145 -11.52 -8.16 2.00
CA SER A 145 -11.13 -9.49 2.45
C SER A 145 -9.61 -9.62 2.65
N ILE A 146 -8.80 -9.06 1.74
CA ILE A 146 -7.34 -9.05 1.81
C ILE A 146 -6.84 -8.11 2.90
N ARG A 147 -7.43 -6.91 3.01
CA ARG A 147 -7.10 -5.95 4.07
C ARG A 147 -7.30 -6.55 5.45
N GLU A 148 -8.45 -7.17 5.70
CA GLU A 148 -8.76 -7.77 7.01
C GLU A 148 -7.74 -8.86 7.39
N ARG A 149 -7.32 -9.67 6.41
CA ARG A 149 -6.28 -10.69 6.61
C ARG A 149 -4.91 -10.07 6.86
N GLU A 150 -4.54 -9.06 6.11
CA GLU A 150 -3.29 -8.32 6.30
C GLU A 150 -3.24 -7.62 7.67
N GLU A 151 -4.36 -7.02 8.10
CA GLU A 151 -4.50 -6.39 9.42
C GLU A 151 -4.37 -7.41 10.55
N SER A 152 -5.02 -8.57 10.41
CA SER A 152 -4.85 -9.68 11.34
C SER A 152 -3.39 -10.13 11.44
N LEU A 153 -2.71 -10.29 10.30
CA LEU A 153 -1.30 -10.69 10.23
C LEU A 153 -0.37 -9.67 10.89
N ALA A 154 -0.63 -8.37 10.67
CA ALA A 154 0.12 -7.31 11.32
C ALA A 154 -0.08 -7.32 12.84
N GLY A 155 -1.31 -7.54 13.32
CA GLY A 155 -1.63 -7.71 14.73
C GLY A 155 -0.87 -8.88 15.34
N PHE A 156 -0.86 -10.03 14.66
CA PHE A 156 -0.11 -11.20 15.05
C PHE A 156 1.39 -10.93 15.22
N ILE A 157 2.04 -10.27 14.24
CA ILE A 157 3.46 -9.89 14.33
C ILE A 157 3.71 -9.00 15.55
N ALA A 158 2.85 -8.00 15.76
CA ALA A 158 3.00 -7.04 16.83
C ALA A 158 2.92 -7.70 18.21
N GLU A 159 1.93 -8.59 18.41
CA GLU A 159 1.76 -9.34 19.66
C GLU A 159 2.97 -10.24 19.95
N VAL A 160 3.41 -11.03 18.96
CA VAL A 160 4.59 -11.89 19.11
C VAL A 160 5.85 -11.09 19.43
N THR A 161 6.06 -9.96 18.74
CA THR A 161 7.23 -9.09 18.96
C THR A 161 7.22 -8.46 20.37
N ALA A 162 6.04 -8.09 20.88
CA ALA A 162 5.92 -7.54 22.23
C ALA A 162 6.26 -8.58 23.30
N LEU A 163 5.89 -9.84 23.06
CA LEU A 163 6.17 -10.97 23.95
C LEU A 163 7.66 -11.34 23.99
N GLU A 164 8.38 -11.20 22.88
CA GLU A 164 9.85 -11.39 22.86
C GLU A 164 10.57 -10.35 23.73
N LYS A 165 10.14 -9.08 23.67
CA LYS A 165 10.74 -7.98 24.46
C LYS A 165 10.49 -8.10 25.96
N THR A 166 9.43 -8.77 26.37
CA THR A 166 9.10 -8.98 27.80
C THR A 166 9.78 -10.21 28.39
N GLY A 167 10.21 -11.18 27.55
CA GLY A 167 10.96 -12.36 27.99
C GLY A 167 12.45 -12.12 28.30
N ASP A 168 13.06 -11.09 27.72
CA ASP A 168 14.48 -10.75 27.91
C ASP A 168 14.77 -9.89 29.17
N GLN A 169 13.75 -9.49 29.95
CA GLN A 169 13.93 -8.60 31.11
C GLN A 169 14.33 -9.30 32.43
N ASN A 170 14.79 -10.56 32.39
CA ASN A 170 15.37 -11.24 33.55
C ASN A 170 16.91 -11.35 33.50
N SER A 171 17.61 -10.45 32.80
CA SER A 171 19.07 -10.33 32.87
C SER A 171 19.50 -8.86 32.75
N GLU A 172 19.86 -8.31 33.91
CA GLU A 172 20.75 -7.16 34.17
C GLU A 172 20.62 -5.87 33.35
N ILE A 173 20.12 -4.86 34.06
CA ILE A 173 20.29 -3.40 33.96
C ILE A 173 21.36 -2.91 32.96
N GLU A 174 20.92 -2.23 31.90
CA GLU A 174 21.61 -1.06 31.36
C GLU A 174 20.61 0.02 30.93
N MET A 175 20.86 1.24 31.41
CA MET A 175 20.09 2.44 31.11
C MET A 175 20.20 2.80 29.62
N ALA A 176 19.09 2.67 28.89
CA ALA A 176 18.93 3.35 27.60
C ALA A 176 17.47 3.85 27.46
N THR A 177 17.36 5.13 27.16
CA THR A 177 16.15 5.92 26.95
C THR A 177 15.03 5.16 26.25
N ALA A 178 13.87 5.14 26.91
CA ALA A 178 12.62 4.61 26.39
C ALA A 178 12.28 5.26 25.03
N HIS A 179 12.53 4.53 23.96
CA HIS A 179 11.69 4.60 22.78
C HIS A 179 10.59 3.58 22.98
N GLU A 180 9.38 4.08 23.25
CA GLU A 180 8.16 3.27 23.19
C GLU A 180 8.18 2.45 21.90
N PRO A 181 7.80 1.15 21.93
CA PRO A 181 7.63 0.39 20.72
C PRO A 181 6.51 1.07 19.94
N THR A 182 6.88 1.80 18.90
CA THR A 182 5.91 2.34 17.97
C THR A 182 5.13 1.14 17.44
N PRO A 183 3.80 1.09 17.59
CA PRO A 183 3.01 0.02 17.01
C PRO A 183 3.39 -0.09 15.54
N ILE A 184 3.77 -1.28 15.10
CA ILE A 184 4.03 -1.56 13.68
C ILE A 184 2.70 -1.32 12.98
N ARG A 185 2.53 -0.09 12.47
CA ARG A 185 1.35 0.33 11.75
C ARG A 185 1.25 -0.51 10.49
N ILE A 186 0.12 -1.21 10.34
CA ILE A 186 -0.42 -1.72 9.08
C ILE A 186 -0.03 -0.76 7.96
N ARG A 187 0.53 -1.25 6.84
CA ARG A 187 1.12 -0.41 5.79
C ARG A 187 0.06 0.44 5.06
N ARG A 188 -0.38 1.52 5.71
CA ARG A 188 -1.20 2.60 5.16
C ARG A 188 -0.32 3.75 4.71
N TYR A 189 0.80 3.43 4.07
CA TYR A 189 1.79 4.38 3.62
C TYR A 189 2.11 4.12 2.15
N PRO A 190 2.52 5.15 1.40
CA PRO A 190 2.86 5.01 0.01
C PRO A 190 4.01 4.03 -0.18
N VAL A 191 3.76 3.00 -0.97
CA VAL A 191 4.79 2.10 -1.50
C VAL A 191 5.03 2.49 -2.94
N PHE A 192 6.27 2.78 -3.29
CA PHE A 192 6.64 3.09 -4.67
C PHE A 192 6.84 1.79 -5.43
N ILE A 193 6.29 1.70 -6.64
CA ILE A 193 6.60 0.55 -7.50
C ILE A 193 8.11 0.54 -7.84
N GLU A 194 8.64 -0.64 -8.20
CA GLU A 194 10.06 -0.86 -8.45
C GLU A 194 10.70 0.25 -9.32
N GLY A 195 11.84 0.79 -8.87
CA GLY A 195 12.60 1.83 -9.56
C GLY A 195 12.03 3.25 -9.46
N ILE A 196 10.75 3.46 -9.11
CA ILE A 196 10.17 4.81 -9.01
C ILE A 196 10.72 5.57 -7.80
N ALA A 197 10.93 4.91 -6.66
CA ALA A 197 11.55 5.55 -5.50
C ALA A 197 12.92 6.17 -5.83
N ASP A 198 13.76 5.43 -6.57
CA ASP A 198 15.08 5.90 -7.02
C ASP A 198 14.97 7.07 -8.00
N GLN A 199 14.05 6.99 -8.96
CA GLN A 199 13.82 8.07 -9.92
C GLN A 199 13.32 9.33 -9.21
N PHE A 200 12.36 9.19 -8.29
CA PHE A 200 11.81 10.29 -7.52
C PHE A 200 12.89 10.93 -6.65
N PHE A 201 13.68 10.12 -5.95
CA PHE A 201 14.80 10.57 -5.13
C PHE A 201 15.82 11.37 -5.95
N LYS A 202 16.22 10.87 -7.13
CA LYS A 202 17.18 11.57 -8.00
C LYS A 202 16.70 12.96 -8.40
N ILE A 203 15.40 13.14 -8.61
CA ILE A 203 14.78 14.44 -8.96
C ILE A 203 14.67 15.35 -7.73
N PHE A 204 14.24 14.79 -6.59
CA PHE A 204 13.87 15.59 -5.43
C PHE A 204 15.00 15.88 -4.45
N LYS A 205 16.09 15.09 -4.43
CA LYS A 205 17.17 15.24 -3.45
C LYS A 205 17.79 16.64 -3.39
N GLU A 206 17.81 17.37 -4.50
CA GLU A 206 18.37 18.73 -4.59
C GLU A 206 17.50 19.78 -3.87
N TYR A 207 16.27 19.44 -3.54
CA TYR A 207 15.36 20.29 -2.77
C TYR A 207 15.48 20.06 -1.26
N PHE A 208 16.34 19.16 -0.82
CA PHE A 208 16.61 18.88 0.59
C PHE A 208 18.06 19.17 0.91
N GLU A 209 18.36 19.52 2.16
CA GLU A 209 19.74 19.65 2.59
C GLU A 209 20.47 18.30 2.49
N GLU A 210 21.78 18.31 2.28
CA GLU A 210 22.59 17.10 2.10
C GLU A 210 22.40 16.09 3.25
N LYS A 211 22.29 16.59 4.48
CA LYS A 211 22.04 15.79 5.69
C LYS A 211 20.66 15.11 5.71
N GLU A 212 19.70 15.60 4.93
CA GLU A 212 18.33 15.08 4.84
C GLU A 212 18.13 14.13 3.65
N GLN A 213 19.09 14.03 2.73
CA GLN A 213 18.97 13.18 1.53
C GLN A 213 18.94 11.68 1.87
N GLN A 214 19.79 11.20 2.79
CA GLN A 214 19.76 9.79 3.20
C GLN A 214 18.47 9.41 3.97
N PRO A 215 18.01 10.24 4.93
CA PRO A 215 16.69 10.07 5.52
C PRO A 215 15.54 10.08 4.50
N LEU A 216 15.58 10.96 3.50
CA LEU A 216 14.61 10.99 2.41
C LEU A 216 14.60 9.67 1.63
N PHE A 217 15.77 9.20 1.21
CA PHE A 217 15.88 7.94 0.46
C PHE A 217 15.31 6.77 1.27
N SER A 218 15.68 6.66 2.55
CA SER A 218 15.22 5.61 3.46
C SER A 218 13.71 5.65 3.68
N LEU A 219 13.12 6.85 3.73
CA LEU A 219 11.68 7.03 3.81
C LEU A 219 10.96 6.59 2.53
N LEU A 220 11.51 6.92 1.35
CA LEU A 220 10.90 6.58 0.06
C LEU A 220 10.98 5.07 -0.25
N THR A 221 12.10 4.41 0.08
CA THR A 221 12.32 2.99 -0.26
C THR A 221 11.80 2.02 0.79
N ASN A 222 11.96 2.37 2.07
CA ASN A 222 11.72 1.45 3.18
C ASN A 222 10.70 1.99 4.19
N ASN A 223 10.12 3.16 3.93
CA ASN A 223 9.25 3.86 4.86
C ASN A 223 9.85 4.02 6.27
N VAL A 224 11.16 4.20 6.34
CA VAL A 224 11.84 4.47 7.61
C VAL A 224 11.61 5.94 7.97
N SER A 225 10.78 6.18 8.99
CA SER A 225 10.46 7.54 9.41
C SER A 225 11.70 8.29 9.90
N PRO A 226 11.97 9.50 9.38
CA PRO A 226 13.08 10.32 9.84
C PRO A 226 12.83 10.85 11.26
N LYS A 227 13.92 11.10 12.02
CA LYS A 227 13.84 11.64 13.39
C LYS A 227 13.14 13.01 13.47
N LYS A 228 13.18 13.77 12.38
CA LYS A 228 12.52 15.07 12.21
C LYS A 228 11.89 15.12 10.83
N LYS A 229 10.83 15.92 10.66
CA LYS A 229 10.22 16.14 9.35
C LYS A 229 11.21 16.74 8.38
N LEU A 230 11.29 16.17 7.18
CA LEU A 230 12.18 16.60 6.11
C LEU A 230 11.73 17.96 5.58
N LEU A 231 12.65 18.90 5.48
CA LEU A 231 12.37 20.24 4.97
C LEU A 231 12.54 20.31 3.46
N PHE A 232 11.41 20.39 2.75
CA PHE A 232 11.39 20.65 1.33
C PHE A 232 11.65 22.15 1.05
N ASN A 233 12.81 22.46 0.48
CA ASN A 233 13.27 23.82 0.17
C ASN A 233 12.62 24.38 -1.11
N SER A 234 11.32 24.22 -1.23
CA SER A 234 10.49 24.79 -2.28
C SER A 234 9.04 24.91 -1.83
N ASN A 235 8.19 25.41 -2.73
CA ASN A 235 6.78 25.61 -2.43
C ASN A 235 6.08 24.25 -2.22
N GLY A 236 5.34 24.12 -1.11
CA GLY A 236 4.71 22.86 -0.70
C GLY A 236 3.75 22.28 -1.74
N ASN A 237 3.14 23.13 -2.57
CA ASN A 237 2.27 22.65 -3.65
C ASN A 237 3.02 21.81 -4.70
N GLN A 238 4.32 22.04 -4.91
CA GLN A 238 5.10 21.29 -5.87
C GLN A 238 5.38 19.86 -5.40
N LEU A 239 5.65 19.69 -4.10
CA LEU A 239 5.82 18.38 -3.49
C LEU A 239 4.49 17.61 -3.47
N ALA A 240 3.41 18.27 -3.03
CA ALA A 240 2.08 17.67 -2.99
C ALA A 240 1.59 17.25 -4.38
N ASP A 241 1.82 18.08 -5.40
CA ASP A 241 1.50 17.77 -6.79
C ASP A 241 2.32 16.62 -7.35
N ALA A 242 3.60 16.52 -7.01
CA ALA A 242 4.41 15.38 -7.43
C ALA A 242 3.87 14.06 -6.84
N PHE A 243 3.54 14.03 -5.55
CA PHE A 243 2.90 12.87 -4.93
C PHE A 243 1.52 12.55 -5.53
N LYS A 244 0.73 13.59 -5.85
CA LYS A 244 -0.54 13.44 -6.56
C LYS A 244 -0.35 12.76 -7.91
N GLN A 245 0.58 13.24 -8.73
CA GLN A 245 0.86 12.66 -10.04
C GLN A 245 1.29 11.19 -9.92
N LEU A 246 2.07 10.84 -8.90
CA LEU A 246 2.47 9.45 -8.67
C LEU A 246 1.30 8.55 -8.26
N ILE A 247 0.43 8.97 -7.33
CA ILE A 247 -0.72 8.16 -6.92
C ILE A 247 -1.77 8.04 -8.03
N GLU A 248 -2.00 9.10 -8.82
CA GLU A 248 -2.93 9.09 -9.95
C GLU A 248 -2.41 8.25 -11.13
N ALA A 249 -1.10 8.14 -11.27
CA ALA A 249 -0.47 7.28 -12.26
C ALA A 249 -0.23 5.85 -11.78
N ASN A 250 -0.72 5.47 -10.59
CA ASN A 250 -0.50 4.17 -9.93
C ASN A 250 0.99 3.81 -9.73
N LEU A 251 1.85 4.82 -9.55
CA LEU A 251 3.28 4.65 -9.25
C LEU A 251 3.58 4.65 -7.76
N ILE A 252 2.65 5.18 -6.97
CA ILE A 252 2.54 4.97 -5.54
C ILE A 252 1.30 4.11 -5.30
N VAL A 253 1.48 3.06 -4.52
CA VAL A 253 0.50 2.02 -4.23
C VAL A 253 0.38 1.82 -2.72
N SER A 254 -0.56 0.96 -2.28
CA SER A 254 -0.77 0.59 -0.86
C SER A 254 -1.32 1.70 0.06
N CYS A 255 -1.76 2.84 -0.50
CA CYS A 255 -2.48 3.85 0.27
C CYS A 255 -3.51 4.60 -0.59
N SER A 256 -4.60 5.02 0.04
CA SER A 256 -5.55 5.99 -0.54
C SER A 256 -4.96 7.40 -0.59
N LYS A 257 -5.61 8.31 -1.32
CA LYS A 257 -5.23 9.73 -1.35
C LYS A 257 -5.24 10.36 0.06
N ALA A 258 -6.23 10.04 0.90
CA ALA A 258 -6.32 10.55 2.27
C ALA A 258 -5.19 10.01 3.18
N GLU A 259 -4.79 8.75 2.98
CA GLU A 259 -3.65 8.16 3.70
C GLU A 259 -2.33 8.75 3.23
N LEU A 260 -2.18 8.98 1.92
CA LEU A 260 -1.04 9.70 1.36
C LEU A 260 -0.92 11.12 1.93
N GLU A 261 -2.05 11.85 2.02
CA GLU A 261 -2.08 13.18 2.66
C GLU A 261 -1.58 13.11 4.11
N SER A 262 -2.08 12.14 4.87
CA SER A 262 -1.68 11.92 6.27
C SER A 262 -0.20 11.58 6.39
N TRP A 263 0.32 10.76 5.47
CA TRP A 263 1.72 10.37 5.41
C TRP A 263 2.63 11.55 5.06
N ILE A 264 2.23 12.42 4.12
CA ILE A 264 2.97 13.63 3.79
C ILE A 264 3.03 14.57 5.01
N ILE A 265 1.92 14.76 5.71
CA ILE A 265 1.86 15.57 6.93
C ILE A 265 2.80 15.03 8.01
N ALA A 266 2.89 13.72 8.17
CA ALA A 266 3.73 13.08 9.17
C ALA A 266 5.23 13.30 8.91
N HIS A 267 5.66 13.32 7.66
CA HIS A 267 7.08 13.24 7.30
C HIS A 267 7.69 14.49 6.69
N PHE A 268 6.88 15.42 6.17
CA PHE A 268 7.38 16.58 5.44
C PHE A 268 6.90 17.92 6.02
N GLN A 269 7.70 18.94 5.73
CA GLN A 269 7.38 20.35 5.87
C GLN A 269 7.97 21.08 4.65
N TYR A 270 7.56 22.31 4.39
CA TYR A 270 7.99 23.05 3.19
C TYR A 270 8.34 24.49 3.50
N VAL A 271 9.12 25.11 2.62
CA VAL A 271 9.48 26.54 2.74
C VAL A 271 8.43 27.40 2.04
N SER A 272 7.90 28.38 2.76
CA SER A 272 7.04 29.43 2.22
C SER A 272 7.39 30.75 2.88
N ASN A 273 7.68 31.77 2.06
CA ASN A 273 8.13 33.08 2.53
C ASN A 273 9.34 32.97 3.49
N ALA A 274 10.34 32.18 3.10
CA ALA A 274 11.56 31.89 3.87
C ALA A 274 11.35 31.23 5.25
N GLN A 275 10.14 30.75 5.55
CA GLN A 275 9.84 30.03 6.79
C GLN A 275 9.40 28.60 6.52
N ALA A 276 9.82 27.68 7.39
CA ALA A 276 9.33 26.31 7.40
C ALA A 276 7.87 26.29 7.87
N LYS A 277 7.00 25.68 7.08
CA LYS A 277 5.58 25.50 7.38
C LYS A 277 5.21 24.02 7.34
N PRO A 278 4.39 23.55 8.29
CA PRO A 278 3.83 22.21 8.22
C PRO A 278 2.78 22.14 7.11
N PHE A 279 2.62 20.95 6.54
CA PHE A 279 1.43 20.65 5.74
C PHE A 279 0.19 20.55 6.64
N THR A 280 -0.96 20.93 6.11
CA THR A 280 -2.26 20.79 6.77
C THR A 280 -3.19 19.95 5.90
N THR A 281 -4.14 19.26 6.52
CA THR A 281 -5.13 18.42 5.82
C THR A 281 -5.86 19.19 4.73
N GLY A 282 -6.42 20.37 5.04
CA GLY A 282 -7.12 21.19 4.06
C GLY A 282 -6.23 21.74 2.94
N TYR A 283 -4.93 21.88 3.16
CA TYR A 283 -4.01 22.29 2.11
C TYR A 283 -3.75 21.14 1.13
N LEU A 284 -3.42 19.95 1.63
CA LEU A 284 -3.14 18.78 0.78
C LEU A 284 -4.39 18.25 0.10
N ASN A 285 -5.53 18.19 0.79
CA ASN A 285 -6.80 17.79 0.20
C ASN A 285 -7.20 18.67 -0.99
N GLY A 286 -6.93 19.98 -0.89
CA GLY A 286 -7.11 20.94 -1.98
C GLY A 286 -6.29 20.63 -3.24
N ILE A 287 -5.16 19.92 -3.11
CA ILE A 287 -4.23 19.64 -4.20
C ILE A 287 -4.41 18.20 -4.70
N ILE A 288 -4.37 17.22 -3.79
CA ILE A 288 -4.29 15.79 -4.08
C ILE A 288 -5.68 15.19 -4.39
N SER A 289 -6.70 15.56 -3.61
CA SER A 289 -8.01 14.89 -3.64
C SER A 289 -9.10 15.65 -4.38
N SER A 290 -9.09 16.99 -4.34
CA SER A 290 -10.22 17.82 -4.82
C SER A 290 -9.90 18.75 -5.99
N ASP A 291 -8.64 18.81 -6.43
CA ASP A 291 -8.15 19.63 -7.55
C ASP A 291 -8.42 21.14 -7.47
N VAL A 292 -8.91 21.64 -6.33
CA VAL A 292 -9.22 23.05 -6.09
C VAL A 292 -7.96 23.94 -6.17
N LYS A 293 -6.79 23.38 -5.84
CA LYS A 293 -5.49 24.08 -5.81
C LYS A 293 -4.50 23.44 -6.78
N ILE A 294 -4.64 23.77 -8.06
CA ILE A 294 -3.76 23.26 -9.12
C ILE A 294 -2.33 23.83 -8.96
N CYS A 295 -1.32 22.96 -9.04
CA CYS A 295 0.07 23.38 -9.11
C CYS A 295 0.40 23.93 -10.50
N LYS A 296 0.77 25.22 -10.56
CA LYS A 296 1.12 25.89 -11.83
C LYS A 296 2.57 25.71 -12.25
N SER A 297 3.41 25.18 -11.36
CA SER A 297 4.84 25.00 -11.58
C SER A 297 5.29 23.61 -11.07
N PRO A 298 4.77 22.53 -11.67
CA PRO A 298 5.14 21.16 -11.30
C PRO A 298 6.64 20.91 -11.51
N ILE A 299 7.24 20.07 -10.66
CA ILE A 299 8.67 19.70 -10.73
C ILE A 299 8.90 18.52 -11.65
N LEU A 300 7.97 17.56 -11.61
CA LEU A 300 8.01 16.37 -12.45
C LEU A 300 6.76 16.24 -13.29
N THR A 301 6.87 15.41 -14.32
CA THR A 301 5.76 14.83 -15.05
C THR A 301 5.95 13.32 -15.13
N VAL A 302 4.84 12.58 -15.10
CA VAL A 302 4.84 11.14 -15.34
C VAL A 302 4.66 10.87 -16.83
N ASN A 303 5.69 10.31 -17.47
CA ASN A 303 5.62 9.91 -18.86
C ASN A 303 5.27 8.42 -18.97
N ARG A 304 4.14 8.12 -19.60
CA ARG A 304 3.84 6.77 -20.12
C ARG A 304 4.16 6.76 -21.62
N LYS A 305 5.38 6.34 -22.00
CA LYS A 305 5.71 6.12 -23.42
C LYS A 305 5.14 4.77 -23.85
N GLY A 306 3.90 4.74 -24.36
CA GLY A 306 3.28 3.51 -24.89
C GLY A 306 3.32 2.33 -23.89
N SER A 307 3.45 1.10 -24.39
CA SER A 307 3.58 -0.14 -23.58
C SER A 307 4.91 -0.26 -22.79
N GLY A 308 5.63 0.84 -22.58
CA GLY A 308 6.88 0.88 -21.82
C GLY A 308 6.65 1.16 -20.34
N GLU A 309 7.67 0.84 -19.53
CA GLU A 309 7.68 1.14 -18.09
C GLU A 309 7.50 2.65 -17.82
N PRO A 310 6.73 3.01 -16.78
CA PRO A 310 6.51 4.41 -16.42
C PRO A 310 7.81 5.07 -15.97
N ALA A 311 8.06 6.29 -16.48
CA ALA A 311 9.27 7.05 -16.16
C ALA A 311 8.94 8.46 -15.67
N LEU A 312 9.69 8.93 -14.68
CA LEU A 312 9.60 10.29 -14.16
C LEU A 312 10.54 11.21 -14.94
N ALA A 313 10.02 12.34 -15.42
CA ALA A 313 10.83 13.36 -16.09
C ALA A 313 10.74 14.69 -15.34
N VAL A 314 11.87 15.39 -15.27
CA VAL A 314 11.92 16.76 -14.72
C VAL A 314 11.29 17.72 -15.72
N ILE A 315 10.41 18.60 -15.23
CA ILE A 315 9.90 19.71 -16.04
C ILE A 315 10.96 20.82 -15.98
N GLY A 316 11.64 21.03 -17.10
CA GLY A 316 12.71 22.01 -17.21
C GLY A 316 12.24 23.41 -16.80
N ARG A 317 12.93 24.03 -15.82
CA ARG A 317 12.83 25.47 -15.61
C ARG A 317 13.40 26.16 -16.86
N ASN A 318 12.58 26.88 -17.60
CA ASN A 318 13.10 27.96 -18.45
C ASN A 318 13.83 28.95 -17.52
N ARG A 319 15.16 28.83 -17.41
CA ARG A 319 16.01 29.90 -16.90
C ARG A 319 15.92 31.06 -17.89
N LYS A 320 14.91 31.92 -17.74
CA LYS A 320 14.87 33.21 -18.42
C LYS A 320 15.79 34.17 -17.65
N GLY A 321 17.03 34.28 -18.15
CA GLY A 321 17.87 35.47 -18.24
C GLY A 321 18.29 36.21 -16.96
N SER A 322 19.58 36.15 -16.65
CA SER A 322 20.43 37.34 -16.52
C SER A 322 21.90 36.94 -16.58
N ASP A 323 22.41 36.77 -17.80
CA ASP A 323 23.81 37.11 -18.12
C ASP A 323 23.77 37.93 -19.40
N SER A 324 23.60 39.22 -19.19
CA SER A 324 23.92 40.28 -20.13
C SER A 324 24.32 41.47 -19.30
N SER A 325 25.64 41.73 -19.22
CA SER A 325 26.38 42.96 -18.86
C SER A 325 27.51 42.66 -17.86
N VAL A 326 28.72 42.34 -18.33
CA VAL A 326 29.86 43.23 -18.66
C VAL A 326 30.99 42.37 -19.19
#